data_AF-A0A521ZCG1-F1
#
_entry.id   AF-A0A521ZCG1-F1
#
_cell.length_a   1.000
_cell.length_b   1.000
_cell.length_c   1.000
_cell.angle_alpha   90.00
_cell.angle_beta   90.00
_cell.angle_gamma   90.00
#
_symmetry.space_group_name_H-M   'P 1'
#
loop_
_entity.id
_entity.type
_entity.pdbx_description
1 polymer ?
#
loop_
_entity_poly.entity_id
_entity_poly.type
_entity_poly.pdbx_seq_one_letter_code
_entity_poly.pdbx_strand_id
1 'polypeptide(L)'
;MKSDVNLCSLKNIACTLPGQRMTSKETLLQKYEEYKKEFDRIPKYREFLRFAGIHGRVLVKIYGEDAYSKLQMECGDLANKLNLEKTPLEKIMRQYGDLALEAGKLPSSSVWIHQGLKPTISGLERSPHFIKWPEFPKKFARWAEVENAVEYKEVLELIEASSSSSGKSITEKSDREFEELINAVRSWIPDRRRNVEETYKVELRKHLEAKGFKLHEEFGESNFDLLIRNKYAIEIKKAPNQSEYDRMFGQLARHLQHQLHVIALVLDAPTQDKFDNFTALVDLYLNKNEKFVEVIKK
;
A
#
# COMPACT_ATOMS: atom_id res chain seq x y z
N MET A 1 48.04 46.51 -31.61
CA MET A 1 47.70 47.29 -30.40
C MET A 1 46.70 46.47 -29.60
N LYS A 2 47.18 45.84 -28.53
CA LYS A 2 46.36 45.12 -27.54
C LYS A 2 46.01 46.12 -26.45
N SER A 3 44.74 46.22 -26.10
CA SER A 3 44.27 47.01 -24.96
C SER A 3 43.55 46.09 -24.00
N ASP A 4 44.32 45.60 -23.04
CA ASP A 4 43.85 45.14 -21.74
C ASP A 4 43.34 46.36 -20.95
N VAL A 5 42.11 46.31 -20.43
CA VAL A 5 41.72 47.10 -19.25
C VAL A 5 40.74 46.29 -18.38
N ASN A 6 41.34 45.69 -17.35
CA ASN A 6 40.96 45.62 -15.95
C ASN A 6 39.51 45.36 -15.50
N LEU A 7 39.40 44.25 -14.76
CA LEU A 7 38.53 44.06 -13.60
C LEU A 7 38.65 45.25 -12.62
N CYS A 8 37.51 45.70 -12.09
CA CYS A 8 37.19 45.77 -10.65
C CYS A 8 36.04 46.78 -10.45
N SER A 9 34.80 46.29 -10.36
CA SER A 9 33.68 47.08 -9.83
C SER A 9 32.71 46.16 -9.10
N LEU A 10 33.20 45.49 -8.07
CA LEU A 10 32.37 45.01 -6.96
C LEU A 10 32.34 46.14 -5.92
N LYS A 11 31.49 47.14 -6.16
CA LYS A 11 31.10 48.10 -5.12
C LYS A 11 29.87 47.55 -4.41
N ASN A 12 30.11 47.01 -3.22
CA ASN A 12 29.28 47.08 -2.03
C ASN A 12 27.86 47.63 -2.27
N ILE A 13 26.90 46.74 -2.54
CA ILE A 13 25.50 47.03 -2.24
C ILE A 13 25.36 46.82 -0.75
N ALA A 14 25.26 47.96 -0.07
CA ALA A 14 25.05 48.06 1.36
C ALA A 14 23.87 47.20 1.82
N CYS A 15 24.13 46.38 2.83
CA CYS A 15 23.12 45.84 3.74
C CYS A 15 22.43 47.00 4.47
N THR A 16 21.42 47.59 3.85
CA THR A 16 20.40 48.38 4.56
C THR A 16 19.24 47.44 4.88
N LEU A 17 19.17 46.98 6.13
CA LEU A 17 17.99 46.35 6.72
C LEU A 17 16.86 47.41 6.77
N PRO A 18 15.79 47.29 5.97
CA PRO A 18 14.61 48.13 6.14
C PRO A 18 13.80 47.53 7.29
N GLY A 19 13.34 48.39 8.19
CA GLY A 19 12.65 48.03 9.43
C GLY A 19 11.63 46.90 9.28
N GLN A 20 11.61 46.02 10.27
CA GLN A 20 10.62 44.96 10.42
C GLN A 20 9.21 45.57 10.43
N ARG A 21 8.58 45.70 9.25
CA ARG A 21 7.12 45.73 9.17
C ARG A 21 6.66 44.41 9.76
N MET A 22 5.97 44.45 10.90
CA MET A 22 5.30 43.26 11.42
C MET A 22 4.35 42.76 10.32
N THR A 23 4.71 41.64 9.69
CA THR A 23 3.82 40.97 8.74
C THR A 23 2.58 40.57 9.53
N SER A 24 1.44 41.17 9.20
CA SER A 24 0.17 40.84 9.86
C SER A 24 -0.45 39.60 9.22
N LYS A 25 -1.42 39.01 9.90
CA LYS A 25 -2.19 37.87 9.40
C LYS A 25 -2.88 38.20 8.06
N GLU A 26 -3.46 39.40 7.97
CA GLU A 26 -4.13 39.92 6.78
C GLU A 26 -3.18 40.07 5.60
N THR A 27 -1.93 40.49 5.87
CA THR A 27 -0.89 40.62 4.83
C THR A 27 -0.56 39.26 4.21
N LEU A 28 -0.55 38.19 5.01
CA LEU A 28 -0.29 36.83 4.54
C LEU A 28 -1.43 36.27 3.70
N LEU A 29 -2.67 36.47 4.13
CA LEU A 29 -3.87 36.09 3.38
C LEU A 29 -3.89 36.79 2.01
N GLN A 30 -3.64 38.10 1.99
CA GLN A 30 -3.59 38.87 0.75
C GLN A 30 -2.50 38.35 -0.20
N LYS A 31 -1.28 38.10 0.31
CA LYS A 31 -0.18 37.56 -0.50
C LYS A 31 -0.48 36.17 -1.06
N TYR A 32 -1.27 35.38 -0.33
CA TYR A 32 -1.66 34.05 -0.76
C TYR A 32 -2.67 34.11 -1.92
N GLU A 33 -3.67 35.00 -1.82
CA GLU A 33 -4.62 35.25 -2.92
C GLU A 33 -3.95 35.89 -4.15
N GLU A 34 -3.00 36.80 -3.95
CA GLU A 34 -2.18 37.37 -5.03
C GLU A 34 -1.44 36.26 -5.81
N TYR A 35 -0.86 35.30 -5.11
CA TYR A 35 -0.20 34.14 -5.75
C TYR A 35 -1.20 33.32 -6.59
N LYS A 36 -2.36 32.99 -6.02
CA LYS A 36 -3.39 32.20 -6.71
C LYS A 36 -3.85 32.88 -7.98
N LYS A 37 -4.05 34.20 -7.92
CA LYS A 37 -4.45 35.01 -9.08
C LYS A 37 -3.38 35.08 -10.16
N GLU A 38 -2.11 35.14 -9.79
CA GLU A 38 -0.99 35.26 -10.74
C GLU A 38 -0.65 33.93 -11.43
N PHE A 39 -0.70 32.81 -10.69
CA PHE A 39 -0.24 31.51 -11.18
C PHE A 39 -1.34 30.48 -11.44
N ASP A 40 -2.61 30.84 -11.18
CA ASP A 40 -3.81 29.99 -11.33
C ASP A 40 -3.67 28.62 -10.64
N ARG A 41 -3.01 28.58 -9.47
CA ARG A 41 -2.76 27.36 -8.70
C ARG A 41 -2.48 27.64 -7.22
N ILE A 42 -2.67 26.61 -6.41
CA ILE A 42 -2.33 26.63 -4.98
C ILE A 42 -0.79 26.61 -4.82
N PRO A 43 -0.17 27.58 -4.13
CA PRO A 43 1.27 27.57 -3.92
C PRO A 43 1.71 26.39 -3.04
N LYS A 44 2.89 25.81 -3.33
CA LYS A 44 3.59 24.95 -2.36
C LYS A 44 4.25 25.81 -1.28
N TYR A 45 4.46 25.26 -0.08
CA TYR A 45 5.04 25.99 1.06
C TYR A 45 6.28 26.83 0.72
N ARG A 46 7.28 26.23 0.04
CA ARG A 46 8.50 26.95 -0.34
C ARG A 46 8.28 28.03 -1.39
N GLU A 47 7.30 27.84 -2.28
CA GLU A 47 6.96 28.80 -3.33
C GLU A 47 6.27 30.02 -2.70
N PHE A 48 5.31 29.79 -1.80
CA PHE A 48 4.64 30.86 -1.06
C PHE A 48 5.64 31.69 -0.24
N LEU A 49 6.52 31.06 0.53
CA LEU A 49 7.53 31.78 1.32
C LEU A 49 8.39 32.70 0.46
N ARG A 50 8.82 32.21 -0.70
CA ARG A 50 9.63 32.97 -1.65
C ARG A 50 8.83 34.13 -2.26
N PHE A 51 7.60 33.88 -2.67
CA PHE A 51 6.72 34.88 -3.26
C PHE A 51 6.35 35.99 -2.27
N ALA A 52 5.99 35.62 -1.05
CA ALA A 52 5.64 36.57 0.01
C ALA A 52 6.87 37.29 0.60
N GLY A 53 8.10 36.85 0.26
CA GLY A 53 9.34 37.43 0.78
C GLY A 53 9.51 37.24 2.28
N ILE A 54 8.96 36.15 2.84
CA ILE A 54 8.96 35.88 4.29
C ILE A 54 9.74 34.61 4.63
N HIS A 55 10.26 34.56 5.85
CA HIS A 55 10.81 33.33 6.42
C HIS A 55 9.71 32.51 7.09
N GLY A 56 9.82 31.18 7.09
CA GLY A 56 8.84 30.29 7.72
C GLY A 56 8.59 30.55 9.22
N ARG A 57 9.57 31.15 9.92
CA ARG A 57 9.42 31.57 11.32
C ARG A 57 8.35 32.64 11.51
N VAL A 58 8.10 33.48 10.50
CA VAL A 58 7.04 34.51 10.52
C VAL A 58 5.66 33.85 10.51
N LEU A 59 5.46 32.85 9.64
CA LEU A 59 4.23 32.05 9.61
C LEU A 59 3.98 31.34 10.95
N VAL A 60 5.00 30.68 11.49
CA VAL A 60 4.91 29.97 12.78
C VAL A 60 4.58 30.92 13.93
N LYS A 61 5.13 32.15 13.94
CA LYS A 61 4.81 33.15 14.97
C LYS A 61 3.33 33.56 14.96
N ILE A 62 2.69 33.57 13.79
CA ILE A 62 1.30 34.04 13.62
C ILE A 62 0.29 32.90 13.81
N TYR A 63 0.58 31.73 13.23
CA TYR A 63 -0.36 30.61 13.16
C TYR A 63 -0.01 29.43 14.08
N GLY A 64 1.18 29.43 14.69
CA GLY A 64 1.70 28.35 15.53
C GLY A 64 2.15 27.13 14.73
N GLU A 65 1.97 25.94 15.30
CA GLU A 65 2.23 24.67 14.61
C GLU A 65 1.29 24.51 13.40
N ASP A 66 1.76 23.82 12.35
CA ASP A 66 1.05 23.67 11.06
C ASP A 66 0.66 25.00 10.39
N ALA A 67 1.47 26.04 10.60
CA ALA A 67 1.17 27.41 10.18
C ALA A 67 0.72 27.54 8.72
N TYR A 68 1.36 26.81 7.81
CA TYR A 68 1.03 26.88 6.40
C TYR A 68 -0.32 26.24 6.10
N SER A 69 -0.60 25.06 6.64
CA SER A 69 -1.90 24.39 6.48
C SER A 69 -3.05 25.25 7.00
N LYS A 70 -2.86 25.96 8.11
CA LYS A 70 -3.84 26.92 8.65
C LYS A 70 -4.08 28.10 7.72
N LEU A 71 -3.02 28.67 7.14
CA LEU A 71 -3.14 29.71 6.13
C LEU A 71 -3.95 29.23 4.92
N GLN A 72 -3.68 28.02 4.43
CA GLN A 72 -4.43 27.44 3.30
C GLN A 72 -5.93 27.31 3.61
N MET A 73 -6.28 26.78 4.79
CA MET A 73 -7.67 26.63 5.22
C MET A 73 -8.39 27.98 5.35
N GLU A 74 -7.71 29.01 5.86
CA GLU A 74 -8.31 30.35 5.96
C GLU A 74 -8.52 31.02 4.59
N CYS A 75 -7.73 30.66 3.59
CA CYS A 75 -7.94 31.04 2.18
C CYS A 75 -8.94 30.13 1.46
N GLY A 76 -9.64 29.25 2.17
CA GLY A 76 -10.65 28.34 1.61
C GLY A 76 -10.08 27.16 0.81
N ASP A 77 -8.77 26.92 0.88
CA ASP A 77 -8.13 25.77 0.23
C ASP A 77 -8.07 24.56 1.17
N LEU A 78 -8.06 23.37 0.57
CA LEU A 78 -7.75 22.14 1.30
C LEU A 78 -6.27 22.16 1.70
N ALA A 79 -6.01 22.18 3.01
CA ALA A 79 -4.65 22.07 3.55
C ALA A 79 -3.96 20.81 3.00
N ASN A 80 -2.70 20.96 2.60
CA ASN A 80 -1.85 19.83 2.23
C ASN A 80 -1.31 19.11 3.49
N LYS A 81 -2.20 18.83 4.43
CA LYS A 81 -1.92 18.00 5.60
C LYS A 81 -2.42 16.60 5.28
N LEU A 82 -1.59 15.60 5.58
CA LEU A 82 -2.07 14.23 5.72
C LEU A 82 -3.20 14.26 6.77
N ASN A 83 -4.45 14.20 6.33
CA ASN A 83 -5.56 14.03 7.25
C ASN A 83 -5.45 12.62 7.85
N LEU A 84 -4.91 12.56 9.05
CA LEU A 84 -4.75 11.34 9.83
C LEU A 84 -6.00 11.08 10.69
N GLU A 85 -7.16 11.65 10.34
CA GLU A 85 -8.42 11.32 11.00
C GLU A 85 -8.61 9.81 11.01
N LYS A 86 -8.47 9.26 12.22
CA LYS A 86 -8.57 7.83 12.47
C LYS A 86 -10.03 7.43 12.33
N THR A 87 -10.30 6.39 11.56
CA THR A 87 -11.65 5.84 11.43
C THR A 87 -12.14 5.40 12.81
N PRO A 88 -13.30 5.87 13.30
CA PRO A 88 -13.81 5.46 14.61
C PRO A 88 -14.03 3.95 14.69
N LEU A 89 -13.82 3.35 15.86
CA LEU A 89 -13.97 1.90 16.06
C LEU A 89 -15.35 1.40 15.63
N GLU A 90 -16.41 2.13 15.96
CA GLU A 90 -17.78 1.79 15.58
C GLU A 90 -17.92 1.64 14.06
N LYS A 91 -17.40 2.61 13.29
CA LYS A 91 -17.45 2.58 11.83
C LYS A 91 -16.68 1.38 11.26
N ILE A 92 -15.54 1.04 11.86
CA ILE A 92 -14.74 -0.13 11.48
C ILE A 92 -15.54 -1.43 11.69
N MET A 93 -16.21 -1.54 12.84
CA MET A 93 -17.00 -2.72 13.17
C MET A 93 -18.20 -2.86 12.23
N ARG A 94 -18.94 -1.77 12.00
CA ARG A 94 -20.05 -1.75 11.03
C ARG A 94 -19.61 -2.17 9.63
N GLN A 95 -18.50 -1.60 9.13
CA GLN A 95 -17.93 -2.00 7.84
C GLN A 95 -17.63 -3.50 7.75
N TYR A 96 -17.14 -4.11 8.84
CA TYR A 96 -16.87 -5.54 8.88
C TYR A 96 -18.17 -6.36 8.85
N GLY A 97 -19.16 -5.97 9.65
CA GLY A 97 -20.47 -6.61 9.70
C GLY A 97 -21.22 -6.51 8.37
N ASP A 98 -21.27 -5.31 7.77
CA ASP A 98 -21.93 -5.06 6.49
C ASP A 98 -21.29 -5.92 5.39
N LEU A 99 -19.96 -6.00 5.37
CA LEU A 99 -19.23 -6.81 4.41
C LEU A 99 -19.49 -8.31 4.58
N ALA A 100 -19.64 -8.78 5.82
CA ALA A 100 -19.97 -10.16 6.12
C ALA A 100 -21.41 -10.51 5.68
N LEU A 101 -22.37 -9.61 5.92
CA LEU A 101 -23.75 -9.75 5.48
C LEU A 101 -23.86 -9.78 3.96
N GLU A 102 -23.22 -8.82 3.27
CA GLU A 102 -23.18 -8.76 1.80
C GLU A 102 -22.61 -10.05 1.20
N ALA A 103 -21.55 -10.59 1.81
CA ALA A 103 -20.89 -11.81 1.34
C ALA A 103 -21.60 -13.11 1.76
N GLY A 104 -22.51 -13.06 2.74
CA GLY A 104 -23.11 -14.23 3.38
C GLY A 104 -22.10 -15.15 4.09
N LYS A 105 -20.90 -14.64 4.41
CA LYS A 105 -19.80 -15.38 5.04
C LYS A 105 -18.80 -14.41 5.68
N LEU A 106 -17.94 -14.91 6.57
CA LEU A 106 -16.88 -14.08 7.15
C LEU A 106 -15.91 -13.58 6.06
N PRO A 107 -15.68 -12.26 5.97
CA PRO A 107 -14.84 -11.70 4.93
C PRO A 107 -13.37 -12.00 5.17
N SER A 108 -12.63 -12.26 4.09
CA SER A 108 -11.16 -12.33 4.13
C SER A 108 -10.56 -10.92 4.05
N SER A 109 -9.29 -10.79 4.44
CA SER A 109 -8.54 -9.53 4.35
C SER A 109 -8.49 -8.98 2.92
N SER A 110 -8.40 -9.87 1.93
CA SER A 110 -8.44 -9.52 0.51
C SER A 110 -9.74 -8.79 0.13
N VAL A 111 -10.89 -9.23 0.66
CA VAL A 111 -12.19 -8.60 0.36
C VAL A 111 -12.25 -7.19 0.95
N TRP A 112 -11.76 -7.00 2.17
CA TRP A 112 -11.67 -5.68 2.81
C TRP A 112 -10.83 -4.69 2.00
N ILE A 113 -9.67 -5.16 1.51
CA ILE A 113 -8.78 -4.38 0.65
C ILE A 113 -9.48 -4.07 -0.68
N HIS A 114 -10.16 -5.05 -1.28
CA HIS A 114 -10.85 -4.87 -2.56
C HIS A 114 -11.95 -3.81 -2.49
N GLN A 115 -12.69 -3.75 -1.40
CA GLN A 115 -13.73 -2.74 -1.18
C GLN A 115 -13.15 -1.37 -0.77
N GLY A 116 -11.82 -1.23 -0.70
CA GLY A 116 -11.17 0.03 -0.36
C GLY A 116 -11.48 0.54 1.05
N LEU A 117 -11.88 -0.35 1.96
CA LEU A 117 -12.33 0.01 3.30
C LEU A 117 -11.19 0.55 4.14
N LYS A 118 -11.54 1.44 5.08
CA LYS A 118 -10.60 2.12 5.97
C LYS A 118 -10.91 1.79 7.43
N PRO A 119 -9.88 1.59 8.27
CA PRO A 119 -8.46 1.67 7.95
C PRO A 119 -8.01 0.45 7.14
N THR A 120 -6.82 0.56 6.52
CA THR A 120 -6.19 -0.59 5.84
C THR A 120 -5.88 -1.69 6.86
N ILE A 121 -5.56 -2.91 6.40
CA ILE A 121 -5.19 -4.01 7.31
C ILE A 121 -4.04 -3.61 8.25
N SER A 122 -2.99 -2.99 7.70
CA SER A 122 -1.88 -2.45 8.51
C SER A 122 -2.31 -1.29 9.41
N GLY A 123 -3.34 -0.54 9.03
CA GLY A 123 -3.91 0.53 9.86
C GLY A 123 -4.74 -0.01 11.04
N LEU A 124 -5.46 -1.12 10.85
CA LEU A 124 -6.19 -1.84 11.91
C LEU A 124 -5.24 -2.32 13.01
N GLU A 125 -4.07 -2.85 12.63
CA GLU A 125 -3.08 -3.39 13.57
C GLU A 125 -2.35 -2.31 14.39
N ARG A 126 -2.44 -1.04 13.97
CA ARG A 126 -1.75 0.09 14.61
C ARG A 126 -2.66 0.82 15.59
N SER A 127 -2.05 1.71 16.38
CA SER A 127 -2.77 2.62 17.26
C SER A 127 -3.77 3.48 16.48
N PRO A 128 -5.04 3.59 16.94
CA PRO A 128 -5.53 3.22 18.27
C PRO A 128 -6.27 1.86 18.31
N HIS A 129 -6.37 1.14 17.20
CA HIS A 129 -7.30 0.01 17.08
C HIS A 129 -6.69 -1.30 17.57
N PHE A 130 -5.44 -1.59 17.22
CA PHE A 130 -4.74 -2.82 17.61
C PHE A 130 -5.56 -4.08 17.33
N ILE A 131 -6.12 -4.18 16.12
CA ILE A 131 -6.92 -5.31 15.64
C ILE A 131 -6.12 -6.04 14.57
N LYS A 132 -5.63 -7.24 14.90
CA LYS A 132 -5.10 -8.16 13.87
C LYS A 132 -6.25 -8.80 13.12
N TRP A 133 -6.08 -9.03 11.82
CA TRP A 133 -7.15 -9.60 11.00
C TRP A 133 -7.70 -10.93 11.54
N PRO A 134 -6.87 -11.91 11.97
CA PRO A 134 -7.38 -13.18 12.52
C PRO A 134 -8.17 -13.01 13.83
N GLU A 135 -7.97 -11.92 14.56
CA GLU A 135 -8.67 -11.61 15.80
C GLU A 135 -9.95 -10.79 15.58
N PHE A 136 -10.12 -10.23 14.37
CA PHE A 136 -11.23 -9.33 14.05
C PHE A 136 -12.60 -9.99 14.29
N PRO A 137 -12.88 -11.25 13.87
CA PRO A 137 -14.18 -11.88 14.16
C PRO A 137 -14.52 -11.86 15.66
N LYS A 138 -13.56 -12.21 16.52
CA LYS A 138 -13.75 -12.22 17.97
C LYS A 138 -13.98 -10.82 18.54
N LYS A 139 -13.25 -9.82 18.03
CA LYS A 139 -13.41 -8.42 18.46
C LYS A 139 -14.74 -7.84 18.00
N PHE A 140 -15.19 -8.19 16.81
CA PHE A 140 -16.49 -7.82 16.27
C PHE A 140 -17.62 -8.42 17.13
N ALA A 141 -17.56 -9.72 17.44
CA ALA A 141 -18.57 -10.36 18.27
C ALA A 141 -18.72 -9.66 19.63
N ARG A 142 -17.60 -9.40 20.31
CA ARG A 142 -17.58 -8.66 21.57
C ARG A 142 -18.16 -7.25 21.45
N TRP A 143 -17.85 -6.54 20.36
CA TRP A 143 -18.40 -5.20 20.12
C TRP A 143 -19.91 -5.24 19.89
N ALA A 144 -20.40 -6.17 19.07
CA ALA A 144 -21.82 -6.30 18.75
C ALA A 144 -22.66 -6.67 19.99
N GLU A 145 -22.11 -7.49 20.89
CA GLU A 145 -22.73 -7.78 22.19
C GLU A 145 -22.82 -6.53 23.08
N VAL A 146 -21.73 -5.76 23.20
CA VAL A 146 -21.68 -4.56 24.04
C VAL A 146 -22.61 -3.46 23.53
N GLU A 147 -22.65 -3.25 22.22
CA GLU A 147 -23.49 -2.23 21.59
C GLU A 147 -24.93 -2.73 21.31
N ASN A 148 -25.23 -4.00 21.63
CA ASN A 148 -26.50 -4.64 21.31
C ASN A 148 -26.92 -4.47 19.83
N ALA A 149 -25.96 -4.69 18.92
CA ALA A 149 -26.11 -4.50 17.48
C ALA A 149 -26.87 -5.69 16.84
N VAL A 150 -28.17 -5.75 17.09
CA VAL A 150 -29.08 -6.84 16.68
C VAL A 150 -29.10 -7.07 15.16
N GLU A 151 -28.79 -6.05 14.36
CA GLU A 151 -28.72 -6.14 12.90
C GLU A 151 -27.65 -7.12 12.39
N TYR A 152 -26.65 -7.46 13.23
CA TYR A 152 -25.55 -8.35 12.85
C TYR A 152 -25.69 -9.77 13.42
N LYS A 153 -26.90 -10.18 13.82
CA LYS A 153 -27.15 -11.52 14.37
C LYS A 153 -26.64 -12.65 13.46
N GLU A 154 -26.89 -12.55 12.16
CA GLU A 154 -26.42 -13.56 11.17
C GLU A 154 -24.89 -13.64 11.12
N VAL A 155 -24.19 -12.51 11.30
CA VAL A 155 -22.73 -12.48 11.35
C VAL A 155 -22.20 -13.17 12.60
N LEU A 156 -22.86 -12.98 13.74
CA LEU A 156 -22.51 -13.68 14.99
C LEU A 156 -22.65 -15.20 14.83
N GLU A 157 -23.74 -15.66 14.21
CA GLU A 157 -23.97 -17.07 13.91
C GLU A 157 -22.87 -17.65 12.99
N LEU A 158 -22.41 -16.88 11.99
CA LEU A 158 -21.28 -17.26 11.13
C LEU A 158 -19.96 -17.40 11.93
N ILE A 159 -19.72 -16.50 12.89
CA ILE A 159 -18.53 -16.54 13.76
C ILE A 159 -18.56 -17.78 14.66
N GLU A 160 -19.70 -18.07 15.27
CA GLU A 160 -19.89 -19.27 16.10
C GLU A 160 -19.69 -20.54 15.29
N ALA A 161 -20.35 -20.65 14.13
CA ALA A 161 -20.23 -21.80 13.24
C ALA A 161 -18.77 -22.04 12.78
N SER A 162 -18.02 -20.96 12.52
CA SER A 162 -16.60 -21.06 12.16
C SER A 162 -15.73 -21.56 13.31
N SER A 163 -16.07 -21.19 14.56
CA SER A 163 -15.37 -21.59 15.77
C SER A 163 -15.70 -23.02 16.20
N SER A 164 -16.90 -23.52 15.86
CA SER A 164 -17.28 -24.92 16.07
C SER A 164 -16.74 -25.87 15.00
N SER A 165 -16.39 -25.34 13.82
CA SER A 165 -15.88 -26.12 12.67
C SER A 165 -14.35 -26.18 12.61
N SER A 166 -13.64 -25.44 13.46
CA SER A 166 -12.18 -25.25 13.43
C SER A 166 -11.38 -26.43 14.01
N GLY A 167 -11.86 -27.65 13.81
CA GLY A 167 -11.15 -28.86 14.22
C GLY A 167 -10.12 -29.33 13.18
N LYS A 168 -10.52 -29.55 11.91
CA LYS A 168 -9.64 -30.21 10.92
C LYS A 168 -9.85 -29.88 9.44
N SER A 169 -11.00 -29.38 8.97
CA SER A 169 -11.32 -29.46 7.52
C SER A 169 -10.94 -28.24 6.64
N ILE A 170 -10.82 -27.04 7.22
CA ILE A 170 -10.63 -25.80 6.42
C ILE A 170 -9.17 -25.65 5.96
N THR A 171 -8.21 -26.01 6.80
CA THR A 171 -6.78 -26.05 6.47
C THR A 171 -6.50 -27.09 5.39
N GLU A 172 -6.99 -28.32 5.55
CA GLU A 172 -6.79 -29.41 4.57
C GLU A 172 -7.32 -29.05 3.17
N LYS A 173 -8.49 -28.39 3.08
CA LYS A 173 -9.04 -27.95 1.78
C LYS A 173 -8.25 -26.78 1.18
N SER A 174 -7.80 -25.83 2.01
CA SER A 174 -6.98 -24.71 1.59
C SER A 174 -5.66 -25.17 0.99
N ASP A 175 -5.03 -26.16 1.62
CA ASP A 175 -3.77 -26.74 1.22
C ASP A 175 -3.94 -27.51 -0.09
N ARG A 176 -5.01 -28.29 -0.23
CA ARG A 176 -5.31 -29.00 -1.48
C ARG A 176 -5.49 -28.06 -2.68
N GLU A 177 -6.24 -26.97 -2.52
CA GLU A 177 -6.42 -26.00 -3.61
C GLU A 177 -5.12 -25.31 -4.02
N PHE A 178 -4.23 -25.06 -3.06
CA PHE A 178 -2.92 -24.48 -3.33
C PHE A 178 -1.98 -25.48 -4.02
N GLU A 179 -1.98 -26.74 -3.57
CA GLU A 179 -1.26 -27.84 -4.24
C GLU A 179 -1.75 -28.07 -5.67
N GLU A 180 -3.06 -28.01 -5.91
CA GLU A 180 -3.63 -28.08 -7.27
C GLU A 180 -3.09 -26.94 -8.16
N LEU A 181 -2.96 -25.72 -7.61
CA LEU A 181 -2.35 -24.58 -8.30
C LEU A 181 -0.86 -24.78 -8.56
N ILE A 182 -0.08 -25.22 -7.56
CA ILE A 182 1.35 -25.53 -7.73
C ILE A 182 1.53 -26.55 -8.86
N ASN A 183 0.75 -27.62 -8.86
CA ASN A 183 0.81 -28.65 -9.88
C ASN A 183 0.39 -28.11 -11.27
N ALA A 184 -0.58 -27.20 -11.33
CA ALA A 184 -0.94 -26.52 -12.57
C ALA A 184 0.22 -25.67 -13.14
N VAL A 185 0.94 -24.93 -12.28
CA VAL A 185 2.11 -24.13 -12.67
C VAL A 185 3.30 -25.04 -13.02
N ARG A 186 3.56 -26.09 -12.25
CA ARG A 186 4.63 -27.07 -12.53
C ARG A 186 4.37 -27.87 -13.82
N SER A 187 3.12 -28.14 -14.18
CA SER A 187 2.78 -28.80 -15.45
C SER A 187 2.75 -27.86 -16.66
N TRP A 188 2.73 -26.55 -16.45
CA TRP A 188 2.82 -25.58 -17.54
C TRP A 188 4.22 -25.59 -18.16
N ILE A 189 4.30 -25.67 -19.48
CA ILE A 189 5.54 -25.54 -20.24
C ILE A 189 5.32 -24.39 -21.23
N PRO A 190 6.16 -23.34 -21.21
CA PRO A 190 6.04 -22.27 -22.18
C PRO A 190 6.22 -22.79 -23.61
N ASP A 191 5.37 -22.37 -24.54
CA ASP A 191 5.37 -22.77 -25.96
C ASP A 191 6.73 -22.50 -26.62
N ARG A 192 7.38 -21.42 -26.20
CA ARG A 192 8.71 -21.00 -26.66
C ARG A 192 9.31 -20.05 -25.65
N ARG A 193 10.63 -19.90 -25.73
CA ARG A 193 11.33 -18.84 -25.00
C ARG A 193 10.84 -17.47 -25.47
N ARG A 194 10.42 -16.62 -24.52
CA ARG A 194 9.96 -15.25 -24.81
C ARG A 194 11.08 -14.27 -24.46
N ASN A 195 11.05 -13.09 -25.07
CA ASN A 195 12.00 -12.02 -24.75
C ASN A 195 11.51 -11.14 -23.59
N VAL A 196 10.19 -11.09 -23.38
CA VAL A 196 9.53 -10.19 -22.42
C VAL A 196 8.78 -11.00 -21.37
N GLU A 197 8.95 -10.63 -20.10
CA GLU A 197 8.30 -11.23 -18.92
C GLU A 197 6.76 -11.25 -19.07
N GLU A 198 6.20 -10.14 -19.53
CA GLU A 198 4.76 -9.97 -19.79
C GLU A 198 4.17 -11.05 -20.71
N THR A 199 4.95 -11.54 -21.68
CA THR A 199 4.45 -12.59 -22.59
C THR A 199 4.28 -13.92 -21.87
N TYR A 200 5.16 -14.24 -20.92
CA TYR A 200 5.01 -15.43 -20.09
C TYR A 200 3.82 -15.29 -19.14
N LYS A 201 3.58 -14.10 -18.59
CA LYS A 201 2.40 -13.80 -17.74
C LYS A 201 1.09 -14.09 -18.49
N VAL A 202 0.95 -13.57 -19.71
CA VAL A 202 -0.24 -13.80 -20.55
C VAL A 202 -0.44 -15.28 -20.89
N GLU A 203 0.64 -16.00 -21.16
CA GLU A 203 0.61 -17.41 -21.54
C GLU A 203 0.25 -18.30 -20.34
N LEU A 204 0.88 -18.07 -19.18
CA LEU A 204 0.55 -18.76 -17.93
C LEU A 204 -0.92 -18.52 -17.54
N ARG A 205 -1.41 -17.28 -17.68
CA ARG A 205 -2.82 -16.97 -17.42
C ARG A 205 -3.73 -17.85 -18.27
N LYS A 206 -3.54 -17.89 -19.59
CA LYS A 206 -4.37 -18.72 -20.48
C LYS A 206 -4.38 -20.19 -20.07
N HIS A 207 -3.22 -20.72 -19.68
CA HIS A 207 -3.09 -22.09 -19.18
C HIS A 207 -3.88 -22.33 -17.88
N LEU A 208 -3.81 -21.39 -16.94
CA LEU A 208 -4.54 -21.49 -15.68
C LEU A 208 -6.06 -21.31 -15.88
N GLU A 209 -6.50 -20.41 -16.76
CA GLU A 209 -7.91 -20.26 -17.13
C GLU A 209 -8.47 -21.54 -17.77
N ALA A 210 -7.70 -22.17 -18.68
CA ALA A 210 -8.08 -23.44 -19.30
C ALA A 210 -8.21 -24.58 -18.28
N LYS A 211 -7.52 -24.50 -17.14
CA LYS A 211 -7.65 -25.42 -15.99
C LYS A 211 -8.77 -25.01 -15.01
N GLY A 212 -9.53 -23.95 -15.29
CA GLY A 212 -10.67 -23.51 -14.48
C GLY A 212 -10.31 -22.61 -13.31
N PHE A 213 -9.09 -22.06 -13.26
CA PHE A 213 -8.75 -21.03 -12.28
C PHE A 213 -9.35 -19.68 -12.67
N LYS A 214 -9.83 -18.92 -11.67
CA LYS A 214 -10.26 -17.52 -11.83
C LYS A 214 -9.10 -16.61 -11.46
N LEU A 215 -8.72 -15.69 -12.35
CA LEU A 215 -7.57 -14.81 -12.17
C LEU A 215 -7.99 -13.33 -12.18
N HIS A 216 -7.24 -12.53 -11.43
CA HIS A 216 -7.26 -11.08 -11.47
C HIS A 216 -5.82 -10.59 -11.69
N GLU A 217 -5.61 -9.64 -12.61
CA GLU A 217 -4.31 -9.03 -12.90
C GLU A 217 -4.10 -7.77 -12.05
N GLU A 218 -2.86 -7.50 -11.65
CA GLU A 218 -2.38 -6.22 -11.10
C GLU A 218 -3.30 -5.62 -10.03
N PHE A 219 -3.59 -6.41 -8.99
CA PHE A 219 -4.61 -6.07 -8.01
C PHE A 219 -4.04 -5.73 -6.62
N GLY A 220 -4.51 -4.64 -6.03
CA GLY A 220 -4.27 -4.27 -4.63
C GLY A 220 -2.91 -3.61 -4.34
N GLU A 221 -2.70 -3.22 -3.08
CA GLU A 221 -1.53 -2.42 -2.62
C GLU A 221 -0.17 -3.10 -2.89
N SER A 222 -0.17 -4.41 -3.13
CA SER A 222 1.05 -5.19 -3.31
C SER A 222 1.49 -5.36 -4.77
N ASN A 223 0.66 -4.99 -5.75
CA ASN A 223 0.89 -5.16 -7.19
C ASN A 223 1.41 -6.56 -7.55
N PHE A 224 0.59 -7.59 -7.36
CA PHE A 224 0.92 -8.97 -7.80
C PHE A 224 0.85 -9.08 -9.32
N ASP A 225 1.70 -9.91 -9.93
CA ASP A 225 1.57 -10.21 -11.36
C ASP A 225 0.26 -10.94 -11.68
N LEU A 226 -0.06 -11.99 -10.90
CA LEU A 226 -1.34 -12.71 -10.99
C LEU A 226 -1.91 -12.99 -9.59
N LEU A 227 -3.21 -12.80 -9.43
CA LEU A 227 -3.95 -13.17 -8.22
C LEU A 227 -5.02 -14.22 -8.55
N ILE A 228 -4.89 -15.42 -8.00
CA ILE A 228 -5.77 -16.57 -8.24
C ILE A 228 -6.81 -16.65 -7.13
N ARG A 229 -8.10 -16.68 -7.50
CA ARG A 229 -9.25 -16.80 -6.58
C ARG A 229 -9.22 -15.80 -5.41
N ASN A 230 -8.60 -14.63 -5.59
CA ASN A 230 -8.39 -13.60 -4.55
C ASN A 230 -7.63 -14.11 -3.31
N LYS A 231 -6.83 -15.18 -3.45
CA LYS A 231 -6.20 -15.89 -2.33
C LYS A 231 -4.74 -16.26 -2.56
N TYR A 232 -4.35 -16.58 -3.80
CA TYR A 232 -3.01 -17.07 -4.10
C TYR A 232 -2.33 -16.09 -5.05
N ALA A 233 -1.20 -15.53 -4.62
CA ALA A 233 -0.43 -14.63 -5.46
C ALA A 233 0.64 -15.39 -6.24
N ILE A 234 0.90 -14.98 -7.47
CA ILE A 234 2.03 -15.44 -8.27
C ILE A 234 2.84 -14.20 -8.66
N GLU A 235 4.15 -14.24 -8.38
CA GLU A 235 5.13 -13.26 -8.82
C GLU A 235 6.05 -13.94 -9.84
N ILE A 236 6.23 -13.32 -11.01
CA ILE A 236 6.94 -13.88 -12.15
C ILE A 236 8.21 -13.08 -12.40
N LYS A 237 9.34 -13.77 -12.56
CA LYS A 237 10.61 -13.12 -12.91
C LYS A 237 11.33 -13.85 -14.02
N LYS A 238 11.68 -13.13 -15.10
CA LYS A 238 12.45 -13.68 -16.23
C LYS A 238 13.93 -13.34 -16.13
N ALA A 239 14.77 -14.37 -16.22
CA ALA A 239 16.23 -14.30 -16.23
C ALA A 239 16.83 -13.35 -15.16
N PRO A 240 16.39 -13.47 -13.89
CA PRO A 240 16.81 -12.52 -12.85
C PRO A 240 18.33 -12.55 -12.64
N ASN A 241 18.91 -11.35 -12.56
CA ASN A 241 20.22 -11.15 -11.97
C ASN A 241 20.12 -11.06 -10.43
N GLN A 242 21.25 -10.82 -9.74
CA GLN A 242 21.26 -10.78 -8.27
C GLN A 242 20.36 -9.66 -7.70
N SER A 243 20.42 -8.45 -8.25
CA SER A 243 19.60 -7.34 -7.75
C SER A 243 18.11 -7.56 -8.04
N GLU A 244 17.77 -8.31 -9.10
CA GLU A 244 16.40 -8.73 -9.37
C GLU A 244 15.91 -9.79 -8.38
N TYR A 245 16.76 -10.74 -7.97
CA TYR A 245 16.43 -11.67 -6.88
C TYR A 245 16.19 -10.93 -5.55
N ASP A 246 17.06 -9.97 -5.20
CA ASP A 246 16.90 -9.17 -3.98
C ASP A 246 15.61 -8.36 -4.01
N ARG A 247 15.27 -7.79 -5.17
CA ARG A 247 14.01 -7.06 -5.39
C ARG A 247 12.81 -8.01 -5.27
N MET A 248 12.86 -9.17 -5.92
CA MET A 248 11.80 -10.17 -5.88
C MET A 248 11.57 -10.66 -4.44
N PHE A 249 12.63 -10.86 -3.67
CA PHE A 249 12.53 -11.22 -2.24
C PHE A 249 11.72 -10.17 -1.45
N GLY A 250 12.00 -8.88 -1.66
CA GLY A 250 11.23 -7.79 -1.05
C GLY A 250 9.76 -7.77 -1.50
N GLN A 251 9.49 -8.08 -2.77
CA GLN A 251 8.13 -8.20 -3.29
C GLN A 251 7.39 -9.36 -2.63
N LEU A 252 7.99 -10.55 -2.52
CA LEU A 252 7.42 -11.72 -1.84
C LEU A 252 7.11 -11.42 -0.37
N ALA A 253 8.03 -10.76 0.34
CA ALA A 253 7.81 -10.35 1.72
C ALA A 253 6.60 -9.40 1.86
N ARG A 254 6.41 -8.49 0.90
CA ARG A 254 5.24 -7.60 0.83
C ARG A 254 3.97 -8.39 0.48
N HIS A 255 4.02 -9.30 -0.49
CA HIS A 255 2.88 -10.16 -0.85
C HIS A 255 2.35 -10.96 0.34
N LEU A 256 3.28 -11.50 1.14
CA LEU A 256 2.98 -12.23 2.36
C LEU A 256 2.31 -11.39 3.47
N GLN A 257 2.26 -10.06 3.35
CA GLN A 257 1.47 -9.22 4.25
C GLN A 257 -0.03 -9.28 3.92
N HIS A 258 -0.36 -9.68 2.70
CA HIS A 258 -1.74 -9.67 2.19
C HIS A 258 -2.27 -11.08 1.89
N GLN A 259 -1.39 -12.01 1.49
CA GLN A 259 -1.74 -13.40 1.16
C GLN A 259 -0.94 -14.38 2.04
N LEU A 260 -1.55 -15.51 2.38
CA LEU A 260 -0.87 -16.57 3.13
C LEU A 260 0.04 -17.42 2.26
N HIS A 261 -0.33 -17.60 0.98
CA HIS A 261 0.42 -18.43 0.05
C HIS A 261 0.78 -17.64 -1.22
N VAL A 262 2.05 -17.71 -1.58
CA VAL A 262 2.62 -17.01 -2.74
C VAL A 262 3.43 -18.00 -3.56
N ILE A 263 3.44 -17.86 -4.89
CA ILE A 263 4.30 -18.62 -5.79
C ILE A 263 5.29 -17.65 -6.43
N ALA A 264 6.58 -17.94 -6.30
CA ALA A 264 7.66 -17.26 -6.99
C ALA A 264 8.04 -18.07 -8.24
N LEU A 265 7.69 -17.58 -9.43
CA LEU A 265 7.96 -18.27 -10.69
C LEU A 265 9.14 -17.64 -11.42
N VAL A 266 10.27 -18.35 -11.45
CA VAL A 266 11.51 -17.90 -12.08
C VAL A 266 11.71 -18.59 -13.41
N LEU A 267 11.68 -17.83 -14.49
CA LEU A 267 11.89 -18.29 -15.87
C LEU A 267 13.33 -18.02 -16.30
N ASP A 268 13.95 -18.94 -17.06
CA ASP A 268 15.28 -18.73 -17.66
C ASP A 268 16.37 -18.38 -16.62
N ALA A 269 16.36 -19.00 -15.44
CA ALA A 269 17.32 -18.66 -14.37
C ALA A 269 18.78 -18.84 -14.86
N PRO A 270 19.61 -17.78 -14.84
CA PRO A 270 20.90 -17.77 -15.55
C PRO A 270 21.94 -18.70 -14.92
N THR A 271 21.91 -18.90 -13.60
CA THR A 271 22.85 -19.76 -12.87
C THR A 271 22.14 -20.51 -11.77
N GLN A 272 22.42 -21.81 -11.62
CA GLN A 272 21.79 -22.67 -10.61
C GLN A 272 22.08 -22.18 -9.19
N ASP A 273 23.34 -21.87 -8.88
CA ASP A 273 23.76 -21.40 -7.54
C ASP A 273 22.98 -20.18 -7.05
N LYS A 274 22.68 -19.22 -7.93
CA LYS A 274 21.90 -18.02 -7.54
C LYS A 274 20.44 -18.37 -7.26
N PHE A 275 19.86 -19.25 -8.06
CA PHE A 275 18.50 -19.73 -7.84
C PHE A 275 18.40 -20.51 -6.52
N ASP A 276 19.37 -21.39 -6.24
CA ASP A 276 19.40 -22.17 -5.00
C ASP A 276 19.60 -21.28 -3.77
N ASN A 277 20.51 -20.30 -3.86
CA ASN A 277 20.71 -19.32 -2.79
C ASN A 277 19.45 -18.50 -2.52
N PHE A 278 18.77 -18.03 -3.57
CA PHE A 278 17.50 -17.32 -3.44
C PHE A 278 16.43 -18.20 -2.77
N THR A 279 16.30 -19.46 -3.19
CA THR A 279 15.35 -20.42 -2.62
C THR A 279 15.63 -20.65 -1.13
N ALA A 280 16.90 -20.86 -0.76
CA ALA A 280 17.31 -21.02 0.64
C ALA A 280 16.99 -19.78 1.49
N LEU A 281 17.14 -18.57 0.95
CA LEU A 281 16.76 -17.33 1.64
C LEU A 281 15.24 -17.23 1.83
N VAL A 282 14.45 -17.57 0.81
CA VAL A 282 12.98 -17.59 0.92
C VAL A 282 12.54 -18.56 2.00
N ASP A 283 13.07 -19.78 2.02
CA ASP A 283 12.78 -20.79 3.04
C ASP A 283 13.16 -20.32 4.44
N LEU A 284 14.35 -19.73 4.60
CA LEU A 284 14.86 -19.31 5.90
C LEU A 284 14.08 -18.13 6.50
N TYR A 285 13.67 -17.18 5.66
CA TYR A 285 13.18 -15.88 6.14
C TYR A 285 11.69 -15.65 5.93
N LEU A 286 11.10 -16.19 4.86
CA LEU A 286 9.71 -15.91 4.46
C LEU A 286 8.75 -17.04 4.83
N ASN A 287 9.19 -18.30 4.72
CA ASN A 287 8.39 -19.48 5.08
C ASN A 287 8.35 -19.65 6.60
N LYS A 288 7.38 -18.98 7.25
CA LYS A 288 7.23 -18.96 8.70
C LYS A 288 5.77 -19.06 9.12
N ASN A 289 5.51 -19.85 10.15
CA ASN A 289 4.17 -20.08 10.70
C ASN A 289 3.23 -20.62 9.60
N GLU A 290 2.10 -19.94 9.37
CA GLU A 290 1.09 -20.26 8.34
C GLU A 290 1.38 -19.63 6.97
N LYS A 291 2.51 -18.92 6.81
CA LYS A 291 2.88 -18.26 5.56
C LYS A 291 3.83 -19.12 4.75
N PHE A 292 3.54 -19.22 3.46
CA PHE A 292 4.28 -20.10 2.57
C PHE A 292 4.52 -19.48 1.20
N VAL A 293 5.73 -19.67 0.69
CA VAL A 293 6.21 -19.27 -0.62
C VAL A 293 6.77 -20.49 -1.30
N GLU A 294 6.15 -20.86 -2.41
CA GLU A 294 6.66 -21.90 -3.30
C GLU A 294 7.54 -21.27 -4.38
N VAL A 295 8.79 -21.69 -4.50
CA VAL A 295 9.70 -21.20 -5.55
C VAL A 295 9.78 -22.23 -6.68
N ILE A 296 9.35 -21.84 -7.88
CA ILE A 296 9.30 -22.71 -9.07
C ILE A 296 10.25 -22.16 -10.13
N LYS A 297 11.16 -22.99 -10.63
CA LYS A 297 12.01 -22.70 -11.78
C LYS A 297 11.40 -23.27 -13.07
N LYS A 298 11.50 -22.51 -14.17
CA LYS A 298 11.11 -22.89 -15.53
C LYS A 298 12.21 -22.59 -16.54
#